data_AF-A0A1G6UIZ4-F1
#
_entry.id   AF-A0A1G6UIZ4-F1
#
_cell.length_a   1.000
_cell.length_b   1.000
_cell.length_c   1.000
_cell.angle_alpha   90.00
_cell.angle_beta   90.00
_cell.angle_gamma   90.00
#
_symmetry.space_group_name_H-M   'P 1'
#
loop_
_entity.id
_entity.type
_entity.pdbx_description
1 polymer ?
#
loop_
_entity_poly.entity_id
_entity_poly.type
_entity_poly.pdbx_seq_one_letter_code
_entity_poly.pdbx_strand_id
1 'polypeptide(L)' 'MTKQQYLDAAEKRYDELQRLNLLTDFYDYESEFVRIWQDLGREVLEKNISTPGNDKRKKKPHDARIRNNK' A
#
# COMPACT_ATOMS: atom_id res chain seq x y z
N MET A 1 -8.23 1.62 -6.88
CA MET A 1 -9.18 1.16 -5.82
C MET A 1 -10.61 1.54 -6.21
N THR A 2 -11.60 0.69 -5.96
CA THR A 2 -13.03 1.01 -6.16
C THR A 2 -13.69 1.43 -4.84
N LYS A 3 -14.89 2.03 -4.89
CA LYS A 3 -15.65 2.45 -3.69
C LYS A 3 -15.90 1.29 -2.73
N GLN A 4 -16.24 0.10 -3.23
CA GLN A 4 -16.43 -1.10 -2.42
C GLN A 4 -15.14 -1.48 -1.67
N GLN A 5 -14.01 -1.52 -2.38
CA GLN A 5 -12.72 -1.87 -1.79
C GLN A 5 -12.27 -0.88 -0.70
N TYR A 6 -12.68 0.38 -0.83
CA TYR A 6 -12.48 1.39 0.20
C TYR A 6 -13.32 1.17 1.43
N LEU A 7 -14.59 0.84 1.25
CA LEU A 7 -15.46 0.50 2.36
C LEU A 7 -14.94 -0.74 3.11
N ASP A 8 -14.52 -1.78 2.40
CA ASP A 8 -13.97 -2.99 3.04
C ASP A 8 -12.68 -2.71 3.83
N ALA A 9 -11.81 -1.83 3.33
CA ALA A 9 -10.57 -1.44 4.01
C ALA A 9 -10.87 -0.57 5.24
N ALA A 10 -11.82 0.36 5.11
CA ALA A 10 -12.27 1.23 6.20
C ALA A 10 -13.00 0.42 7.29
N GLU A 11 -13.83 -0.54 6.92
CA GLU A 11 -14.59 -1.41 7.85
C GLU A 11 -13.63 -2.22 8.73
N LYS A 12 -12.59 -2.83 8.16
CA LYS A 12 -11.57 -3.57 8.92
C LYS A 12 -10.87 -2.69 9.97
N ARG A 13 -10.62 -1.43 9.65
CA ARG A 13 -9.94 -0.48 10.54
C ARG A 13 -10.91 0.27 11.47
N TYR A 14 -12.21 0.22 11.20
CA TYR A 14 -13.25 0.81 12.04
C TYR A 14 -13.32 0.12 13.39
N ASP A 15 -13.21 -1.20 13.43
CA ASP A 15 -13.17 -1.96 14.69
C ASP A 15 -11.94 -1.59 15.53
N GLU A 16 -10.79 -1.34 14.89
CA GLU A 16 -9.57 -0.87 15.55
C GLU A 16 -9.77 0.53 16.14
N LEU A 17 -10.38 1.45 15.37
CA LEU A 17 -10.73 2.79 15.84
C LEU A 17 -11.71 2.76 17.03
N GLN A 18 -12.70 1.87 17.01
CA GLN A 18 -13.64 1.72 18.13
C GLN A 18 -12.94 1.22 19.41
N ARG A 19 -11.91 0.37 19.28
CA ARG A 19 -11.12 -0.07 20.43
C ARG A 19 -10.29 1.06 21.05
N LEU A 20 -9.92 2.08 20.29
CA LEU A 20 -9.22 3.25 20.83
C LEU A 20 -10.08 4.02 21.84
N ASN A 21 -11.41 4.00 21.72
CA ASN A 21 -12.30 4.64 22.69
C ASN A 21 -12.21 4.05 24.10
N LEU A 22 -11.56 2.88 24.25
CA LEU A 22 -11.29 2.26 25.55
C LEU A 22 -10.00 2.79 26.19
N LEU A 23 -9.17 3.51 25.44
CA LEU A 23 -7.95 4.13 25.96
C LEU A 23 -8.30 5.39 26.75
N THR A 24 -7.79 5.49 27.96
CA THR A 24 -7.94 6.64 28.85
C THR A 24 -6.81 7.65 28.72
N ASP A 25 -5.66 7.26 28.16
CA ASP A 25 -4.52 8.16 27.95
C ASP A 25 -4.58 8.77 26.54
N PHE A 26 -4.51 10.10 26.48
CA PHE A 26 -4.57 10.88 25.26
C PHE A 26 -3.41 10.58 24.31
N TYR A 27 -2.20 10.37 24.84
CA TYR A 27 -1.01 10.16 24.00
C TYR A 27 -0.99 8.78 23.35
N ASP A 28 -1.46 7.77 24.08
CA ASP A 28 -1.64 6.41 23.55
C ASP A 28 -2.75 6.40 22.49
N TYR A 29 -3.85 7.11 22.75
CA TYR A 29 -4.92 7.29 21.78
C TYR A 29 -4.42 7.96 20.49
N GLU A 30 -3.71 9.09 20.60
CA GLU A 30 -3.19 9.82 19.44
C GLU A 30 -2.23 8.96 18.62
N SER A 31 -1.30 8.27 19.29
CA SER A 31 -0.30 7.43 18.63
C SER A 31 -0.93 6.28 17.85
N GLU A 32 -1.86 5.55 18.47
CA GLU A 32 -2.54 4.42 17.83
C GLU A 32 -3.52 4.90 16.75
N PHE A 33 -4.21 6.04 16.96
CA PHE A 33 -5.05 6.65 15.93
C PHE A 33 -4.25 7.01 14.68
N VAL A 34 -3.13 7.72 14.84
CA VAL A 34 -2.26 8.10 13.71
C VAL A 34 -1.75 6.86 12.98
N ARG A 35 -1.37 5.82 13.72
CA ARG A 35 -0.90 4.56 13.14
C ARG A 35 -1.97 3.87 12.29
N ILE A 36 -3.18 3.71 12.81
CA ILE A 36 -4.32 3.11 12.08
C ILE A 36 -4.64 3.91 10.82
N TRP A 37 -4.55 5.24 10.90
CA TRP A 37 -4.85 6.12 9.77
C TRP A 37 -3.75 6.14 8.70
N GLN A 38 -2.48 6.07 9.10
CA GLN A 38 -1.36 5.90 8.17
C GLN A 38 -1.42 4.55 7.44
N ASP A 39 -1.77 3.48 8.14
CA ASP A 39 -1.94 2.16 7.55
C ASP A 39 -3.05 2.13 6.51
N LEU A 40 -4.23 2.70 6.82
CA LEU A 40 -5.32 2.80 5.86
C LEU A 40 -4.90 3.65 4.65
N GLY A 41 -4.26 4.80 4.90
CA GLY A 41 -3.76 5.69 3.86
C GLY A 41 -2.76 4.99 2.93
N ARG A 42 -1.86 4.16 3.49
CA ARG A 42 -0.92 3.33 2.72
C ARG A 42 -1.65 2.32 1.85
N GLU A 43 -2.61 1.57 2.40
CA GLU A 43 -3.37 0.58 1.62
C GLU A 43 -4.15 1.25 0.49
N VAL A 44 -4.75 2.42 0.75
CA VAL A 44 -5.44 3.23 -0.27
C VAL A 44 -4.47 3.72 -1.35
N LEU A 45 -3.31 4.21 -0.94
CA LEU A 45 -2.26 4.72 -1.84
C LEU A 45 -1.72 3.60 -2.73
N GLU A 46 -1.39 2.45 -2.15
CA GLU A 46 -0.90 1.28 -2.87
C GLU A 46 -1.95 0.79 -3.87
N LYS A 47 -3.23 0.67 -3.48
CA LYS A 47 -4.30 0.23 -4.40
C LYS A 47 -4.69 1.25 -5.46
N ASN A 48 -4.30 2.52 -5.32
CA ASN A 48 -4.60 3.57 -6.31
C ASN A 48 -3.43 3.91 -7.24
N ILE A 49 -2.21 3.93 -6.72
CA ILE A 49 -1.01 4.30 -7.49
C ILE A 49 -0.17 3.07 -7.84
N SER A 50 -0.17 2.05 -6.99
CA SER A 50 0.60 0.82 -7.20
C SER A 50 -0.28 -0.25 -7.85
N THR A 51 -0.39 -0.22 -9.18
CA THR A 51 -0.20 -1.51 -9.86
C THR A 51 1.27 -1.86 -9.65
N PRO A 52 1.64 -2.94 -8.94
CA PRO A 52 2.99 -3.46 -9.05
C PRO A 52 3.16 -3.82 -10.52
N GLY A 53 3.75 -2.91 -11.28
CA GLY A 53 3.92 -3.06 -12.72
C GLY A 53 4.74 -4.31 -12.92
N ASN A 54 4.11 -5.36 -13.42
CA ASN A 54 4.70 -6.69 -13.60
C ASN A 54 5.86 -6.71 -14.62
N ASP A 55 6.28 -5.57 -15.16
CA ASP A 55 7.40 -5.52 -16.09
C ASP A 55 7.97 -4.11 -16.19
N LYS A 56 8.94 -3.76 -15.34
CA LYS A 56 9.79 -2.58 -15.58
C LYS A 56 11.21 -2.95 -16.02
N ARG A 57 11.54 -4.24 -16.17
CA ARG A 57 12.83 -4.63 -16.76
C ARG A 57 12.93 -6.09 -17.19
N LYS A 58 12.26 -6.51 -18.26
CA LYS A 58 12.91 -7.47 -19.17
C LYS A 58 14.05 -6.78 -19.90
N LYS A 59 15.26 -6.90 -19.35
CA LYS A 59 16.49 -6.58 -20.08
C LYS A 59 16.53 -7.53 -21.28
N LYS A 60 16.37 -7.02 -22.50
CA LYS A 60 16.56 -7.84 -23.70
C LYS A 60 17.95 -8.46 -23.61
N PRO A 61 18.12 -9.78 -23.79
CA PRO A 61 19.44 -10.36 -23.89
C PRO A 61 20.15 -9.65 -25.04
N HIS A 62 21.28 -9.02 -24.73
CA HIS A 62 22.15 -8.44 -25.73
C HIS A 62 22.67 -9.61 -26.57
N ASP A 63 22.07 -9.82 -27.75
CA ASP A 63 22.48 -10.87 -28.67
C ASP A 63 23.89 -10.52 -29.20
N ALA A 64 24.90 -11.05 -28.53
CA ALA A 64 26.31 -10.84 -28.83
C ALA A 64 26.79 -11.67 -30.04
N ARG A 65 25.95 -11.80 -31.09
CA ARG A 65 26.27 -12.59 -32.29
C ARG A 65 26.37 -11.79 -33.58
N ILE A 66 26.41 -10.45 -33.53
CA ILE A 66 26.69 -9.63 -34.70
C ILE A 66 27.99 -8.84 -34.49
N ARG A 67 29.12 -9.54 -34.52
CA ARG A 67 30.40 -8.97 -34.98
C ARG A 67 31.04 -9.99 -35.91
N ASN A 68 30.51 -10.05 -37.13
CA ASN A 68 31.12 -10.75 -38.25
C ASN A 68 32.23 -9.88 -38.86
N ASN A 69 33.37 -10.54 -39.08
CA ASN A 69 34.40 -10.31 -40.10
C ASN A 69 34.26 -9.08 -41.01
N LYS A 70 35.30 -8.24 -41.01
CA LYS A 70 36.02 -7.86 -42.24
C LYS A 70 37.44 -7.46 -41.93
#